data_AF-A0A1R3T2H4-F1
#
_entry.id   AF-A0A1R3T2H4-F1
#
_cell.length_a   1.000
_cell.length_b   1.000
_cell.length_c   1.000
_cell.angle_alpha   90.00
_cell.angle_beta   90.00
_cell.angle_gamma   90.00
#
_symmetry.space_group_name_H-M   'P 1'
#
loop_
_entity.id
_entity.type
_entity.pdbx_description
1 polymer ?
#
loop_
_entity_poly.entity_id
_entity_poly.type
_entity_poly.pdbx_seq_one_letter_code
_entity_poly.pdbx_strand_id
1 'polypeptide(L)'
;MQFSRNMDSLYQKQQQLLARTNVSFKRYMYGKIPWNDRMVVSSVVGDFKIAQYTFEVGGRSKTQEQIKNRPNAFIVKDNIEYGYKNVIPLWAFGLNY
;
A
#
# COMPACT_ATOMS: atom_id res chain seq x y z
N MET A 1 -3.25 -8.33 40.61
CA MET A 1 -3.22 -6.85 40.47
C MET A 1 -1.92 -6.27 39.87
N GLN A 2 -0.85 -7.04 39.65
CA GLN A 2 0.41 -6.55 39.07
C GLN A 2 0.47 -6.67 37.53
N PHE A 3 -0.30 -7.60 36.95
CA PHE A 3 -0.39 -7.83 35.50
C PHE A 3 -1.07 -6.68 34.74
N SER A 4 -2.14 -6.09 35.29
CA SER A 4 -2.85 -4.94 34.69
C SER A 4 -1.94 -3.70 34.57
N ARG A 5 -1.19 -3.39 35.65
CA ARG A 5 -0.28 -2.23 35.68
C ARG A 5 0.83 -2.30 34.62
N ASN A 6 1.27 -3.51 34.26
CA ASN A 6 2.26 -3.69 33.20
C ASN A 6 1.64 -3.49 31.80
N MET A 7 0.39 -3.89 31.59
CA MET A 7 -0.30 -3.64 30.32
C MET A 7 -0.61 -2.15 30.13
N ASP A 8 -0.97 -1.46 31.20
CA ASP A 8 -1.23 -0.01 31.17
C ASP A 8 0.02 0.79 30.78
N SER A 9 1.20 0.40 31.31
CA SER A 9 2.46 1.07 30.98
C SER A 9 2.91 0.77 29.53
N LEU A 10 2.68 -0.45 29.04
CA LEU A 10 2.91 -0.80 27.64
C LEU A 10 1.99 -0.02 26.69
N TYR A 11 0.71 0.13 27.07
CA TYR A 11 -0.25 0.91 26.30
C TYR A 11 0.12 2.40 26.28
N GLN A 12 0.50 2.97 27.42
CA GLN A 12 0.98 4.36 27.50
C GLN A 12 2.24 4.57 26.64
N LYS A 13 3.19 3.63 26.68
CA LYS A 13 4.38 3.65 25.83
C LYS A 13 4.01 3.57 24.35
N GLN A 14 3.06 2.72 23.97
CA GLN A 14 2.53 2.66 22.61
C GLN A 14 1.95 4.01 22.17
N GLN A 15 1.08 4.63 22.98
CA GLN A 15 0.48 5.92 22.65
C GLN A 15 1.52 7.03 22.50
N GLN A 16 2.56 7.05 23.35
CA GLN A 16 3.68 7.98 23.22
C GLN A 16 4.47 7.78 21.91
N LEU A 17 4.69 6.53 21.49
CA LEU A 17 5.37 6.22 20.23
C LEU A 17 4.52 6.61 19.01
N LEU A 18 3.22 6.32 19.05
CA LEU A 18 2.28 6.72 17.99
C LEU A 18 2.20 8.25 17.86
N ALA A 19 2.14 8.97 18.97
CA ALA A 19 2.09 10.44 18.98
C ALA A 19 3.38 11.10 18.43
N ARG A 20 4.53 10.40 18.54
CA ARG A 20 5.83 10.89 18.04
C ARG A 20 6.15 10.43 16.62
N THR A 21 5.41 9.45 16.11
CA THR A 21 5.63 8.95 14.76
C THR A 21 5.19 10.00 13.76
N ASN A 22 6.10 10.36 12.86
CA ASN A 22 5.78 11.27 11.78
C ASN A 22 4.82 10.60 10.79
N VAL A 23 3.59 11.11 10.70
CA VAL A 23 2.54 10.63 9.79
C VAL A 23 2.38 11.49 8.53
N SER A 24 3.28 12.48 8.33
CA SER A 24 3.22 13.40 7.18
C SER A 24 3.59 12.71 5.87
N PHE A 25 4.48 11.73 5.91
CA PHE A 25 4.85 10.95 4.73
C PHE A 25 3.67 10.07 4.30
N LYS A 26 3.14 10.34 3.11
CA LYS A 26 2.08 9.56 2.48
C LYS A 26 2.63 8.88 1.23
N ARG A 27 2.29 7.59 1.06
CA ARG A 27 2.62 6.81 -0.13
C ARG A 27 1.88 7.32 -1.36
N TYR A 28 2.37 6.96 -2.53
CA TYR A 28 1.83 7.45 -3.80
C TYR A 28 0.32 7.24 -3.95
N MET A 29 -0.19 6.07 -3.55
CA MET A 29 -1.63 5.75 -3.68
C MET A 29 -2.49 6.25 -2.51
N TYR A 30 -1.89 6.84 -1.48
CA TYR A 30 -2.63 7.19 -0.27
C TYR A 30 -3.77 8.19 -0.52
N GLY A 31 -3.54 9.23 -1.30
CA GLY A 31 -4.60 10.21 -1.61
C GLY A 31 -5.66 9.71 -2.60
N LYS A 32 -5.42 8.57 -3.28
CA LYS A 32 -6.31 8.05 -4.33
C LYS A 32 -7.23 6.96 -3.80
N ILE A 33 -6.79 6.21 -2.79
CA ILE A 33 -7.57 5.11 -2.22
C ILE A 33 -8.70 5.68 -1.34
N PRO A 34 -9.97 5.30 -1.58
CA PRO A 34 -11.06 5.63 -0.69
C PRO A 34 -10.98 4.77 0.58
N TRP A 35 -10.20 5.21 1.58
CA TRP A 35 -9.89 4.44 2.80
C TRP A 35 -11.09 4.08 3.69
N ASN A 36 -12.26 4.65 3.44
CA ASN A 36 -13.50 4.31 4.14
C ASN A 36 -14.22 3.10 3.50
N ASP A 37 -13.91 2.77 2.24
CA ASP A 37 -14.48 1.64 1.48
C ASP A 37 -13.40 0.58 1.19
N ARG A 38 -12.87 -0.03 2.26
CA ARG A 38 -11.68 -0.92 2.25
C ARG A 38 -11.93 -2.31 1.64
N MET A 39 -12.45 -2.40 0.43
CA MET A 39 -12.54 -3.68 -0.27
C MET A 39 -11.19 -4.02 -0.93
N VAL A 40 -10.44 -4.92 -0.28
CA VAL A 40 -9.28 -5.60 -0.88
C VAL A 40 -9.71 -7.00 -1.28
N VAL A 41 -9.68 -7.30 -2.57
CA VAL A 41 -10.10 -8.60 -3.11
C VAL A 41 -9.06 -9.14 -4.09
N SER A 42 -8.91 -10.46 -4.13
CA SER A 42 -8.19 -11.09 -5.24
C SER A 42 -8.92 -10.81 -6.55
N SER A 43 -8.18 -10.69 -7.64
CA SER A 43 -8.73 -10.36 -8.94
C SER A 43 -8.44 -11.47 -9.94
N VAL A 44 -9.39 -11.72 -10.83
CA VAL A 44 -9.20 -12.67 -11.95
C VAL A 44 -8.18 -12.13 -12.97
N VAL A 45 -7.93 -10.81 -12.95
CA VAL A 45 -7.20 -10.12 -14.02
C VAL A 45 -5.97 -9.32 -13.55
N GLY A 46 -5.64 -9.42 -12.27
CA GLY A 46 -4.47 -8.83 -11.63
C GLY A 46 -4.35 -9.46 -10.25
N ASP A 47 -3.27 -9.21 -9.52
CA ASP A 47 -3.08 -9.90 -8.25
C ASP A 47 -4.14 -9.51 -7.22
N PHE A 48 -4.49 -8.21 -7.16
CA PHE A 48 -5.53 -7.72 -6.28
C PHE A 48 -6.17 -6.42 -6.75
N LYS A 49 -7.29 -6.08 -6.13
CA LYS A 49 -8.00 -4.80 -6.29
C LYS A 49 -8.14 -4.08 -4.98
N ILE A 50 -8.13 -2.74 -5.03
CA ILE A 50 -8.50 -1.85 -3.92
C ILE A 50 -9.53 -0.87 -4.46
N ALA A 51 -10.77 -0.97 -3.98
CA ALA A 51 -11.90 -0.22 -4.56
C ALA A 51 -11.96 -0.39 -6.09
N GLN A 52 -11.94 0.70 -6.87
CA GLN A 52 -11.94 0.64 -8.33
C GLN A 52 -10.57 0.36 -8.97
N TYR A 53 -9.49 0.30 -8.18
CA TYR A 53 -8.14 0.17 -8.70
C TYR A 53 -7.71 -1.30 -8.81
N THR A 54 -7.13 -1.68 -9.94
CA THR A 54 -6.57 -3.02 -10.15
C THR A 54 -5.05 -2.94 -10.13
N PHE A 55 -4.41 -3.84 -9.38
CA PHE A 55 -2.97 -3.89 -9.25
C PHE A 55 -2.44 -5.24 -9.72
N GLU A 56 -1.37 -5.16 -10.50
CA GLU A 56 -0.56 -6.31 -10.89
C GLU A 56 0.87 -6.06 -10.43
N VAL A 57 1.41 -6.94 -9.60
CA VAL A 57 2.71 -6.81 -8.96
C VAL A 57 3.70 -7.76 -9.63
N GLY A 58 4.93 -7.31 -9.85
CA GLY A 58 5.96 -8.19 -10.38
C GLY A 58 7.32 -7.53 -10.49
N GLY A 59 8.31 -8.34 -10.87
CA GLY A 59 9.67 -7.87 -11.12
C GLY A 59 9.78 -6.99 -12.36
N ARG A 60 11.00 -6.46 -12.60
CA ARG A 60 11.34 -5.52 -13.68
C ARG A 60 10.74 -5.86 -15.05
N SER A 61 10.73 -7.13 -15.41
CA SER A 61 10.29 -7.65 -16.72
C SER A 61 8.78 -7.72 -16.93
N LYS A 62 7.96 -7.43 -15.91
CA LYS A 62 6.50 -7.50 -16.01
C LYS A 62 5.97 -6.48 -17.05
N THR A 63 5.15 -6.93 -17.99
CA THR A 63 4.62 -6.09 -19.08
C THR A 63 3.16 -5.69 -18.85
N GLN A 64 2.69 -4.63 -19.51
CA GLN A 64 1.31 -4.10 -19.39
C GLN A 64 0.25 -4.85 -20.21
N GLU A 65 0.55 -6.02 -20.77
CA GLU A 65 -0.35 -6.70 -21.70
C GLU A 65 -1.71 -7.05 -21.07
N GLN A 66 -1.73 -7.48 -19.80
CA GLN A 66 -2.97 -7.89 -19.13
C GLN A 66 -3.91 -6.71 -18.79
N ILE A 67 -3.36 -5.49 -18.68
CA ILE A 67 -4.08 -4.32 -18.17
C ILE A 67 -4.13 -3.13 -19.14
N LYS A 68 -3.55 -3.25 -20.36
CA LYS A 68 -3.30 -2.17 -21.33
C LYS A 68 -4.50 -1.26 -21.63
N ASN A 69 -5.71 -1.82 -21.63
CA ASN A 69 -6.95 -1.10 -21.95
C ASN A 69 -7.91 -0.96 -20.76
N ARG A 70 -7.43 -1.14 -19.53
CA ARG A 70 -8.28 -1.03 -18.35
C ARG A 70 -8.12 0.33 -17.67
N PRO A 71 -9.23 1.07 -17.44
CA PRO A 71 -9.18 2.25 -16.60
C PRO A 71 -8.77 1.83 -15.18
N ASN A 72 -8.03 2.71 -14.50
CA ASN A 72 -7.64 2.53 -13.09
C ASN A 72 -6.80 1.28 -12.80
N ALA A 73 -6.09 0.73 -13.79
CA ALA A 73 -5.19 -0.40 -13.61
C ALA A 73 -3.72 0.04 -13.57
N PHE A 74 -2.96 -0.48 -12.61
CA PHE A 74 -1.57 -0.13 -12.35
C PHE A 74 -0.68 -1.37 -12.28
N ILE A 75 0.54 -1.26 -12.83
CA ILE A 75 1.61 -2.23 -12.53
C ILE A 75 2.44 -1.69 -11.39
N VAL A 76 2.63 -2.52 -10.37
CA VAL A 76 3.58 -2.26 -9.30
C VAL A 76 4.86 -3.06 -9.59
N LYS A 77 5.97 -2.36 -9.86
CA LYS A 77 7.24 -2.98 -10.25
C LYS A 77 8.30 -2.87 -9.17
N ASP A 78 8.98 -3.98 -8.93
CA ASP A 78 10.24 -3.99 -8.19
C ASP A 78 11.44 -3.60 -9.10
N ASN A 79 12.55 -3.15 -8.48
CA ASN A 79 13.81 -2.75 -9.13
C ASN A 79 13.68 -1.61 -10.16
N ILE A 80 12.87 -0.60 -9.84
CA ILE A 80 12.78 0.66 -10.61
C ILE A 80 12.77 1.87 -9.68
N GLU A 81 13.39 2.96 -10.11
CA GLU A 81 13.47 4.22 -9.36
C GLU A 81 12.34 5.18 -9.73
N TYR A 82 11.88 5.13 -10.99
CA TYR A 82 10.89 6.07 -11.51
C TYR A 82 9.70 5.33 -12.13
N GLY A 83 8.50 5.77 -11.78
CA GLY A 83 7.26 5.34 -12.43
C GLY A 83 7.01 6.07 -13.74
N TYR A 84 6.37 5.41 -14.71
CA TYR A 84 5.92 6.02 -15.95
C TYR A 84 4.50 5.57 -16.29
N LYS A 85 3.60 6.51 -16.63
CA LYS A 85 2.16 6.27 -16.84
C LYS A 85 1.54 5.52 -15.65
N ASN A 86 1.05 4.30 -15.87
CA ASN A 86 0.40 3.47 -14.86
C ASN A 86 1.37 2.50 -14.16
N VAL A 87 2.68 2.74 -14.24
CA VAL A 87 3.69 1.97 -13.50
C VAL A 87 4.06 2.71 -12.23
N ILE A 88 3.99 2.01 -11.10
CA ILE A 88 4.35 2.51 -9.77
C ILE A 88 5.53 1.67 -9.26
N PRO A 89 6.65 2.29 -8.83
CA PRO A 89 7.68 1.56 -8.11
C PRO A 89 7.13 0.94 -6.81
N LEU A 90 7.52 -0.30 -6.51
CA LEU A 90 7.02 -1.06 -5.36
C LEU A 90 7.22 -0.31 -4.02
N TRP A 91 8.40 0.31 -3.87
CA TRP A 91 8.75 1.14 -2.72
C TRP A 91 7.85 2.39 -2.56
N ALA A 92 7.37 2.96 -3.68
CA ALA A 92 6.50 4.13 -3.67
C ALA A 92 5.03 3.75 -3.41
N PHE A 93 4.63 2.53 -3.80
CA PHE A 93 3.28 2.02 -3.64
C PHE A 93 2.90 1.82 -2.16
N GLY A 94 3.75 1.14 -1.39
CA GLY A 94 3.44 0.88 0.02
C GLY A 94 4.31 -0.15 0.75
N LEU A 95 5.18 -0.86 0.04
CA LEU A 95 6.12 -1.80 0.66
C LEU A 95 7.49 -1.14 0.72
N ASN A 96 7.88 -0.65 1.90
CA ASN A 96 9.30 -0.44 2.16
C ASN A 96 9.96 -1.81 2.36
N TYR A 97 11.18 -1.96 1.86
CA TYR A 97 12.13 -2.92 2.43
C TYR A 97 12.57 -2.45 3.82
#